data_AF-A0A7X8VYX5-F1
#
_entry.id   AF-A0A7X8VYX5-F1
#
_cell.length_a   1.000
_cell.length_b   1.000
_cell.length_c   1.000
_cell.angle_alpha   90.00
_cell.angle_beta   90.00
_cell.angle_gamma   90.00
#
_symmetry.space_group_name_H-M   'P 1'
#
loop_
_entity.id
_entity.type
_entity.pdbx_description
1 polymer ?
#
loop_
_entity_poly.entity_id
_entity_poly.type
_entity_poly.pdbx_seq_one_letter_code
_entity_poly.pdbx_strand_id
1 'polypeptide(L)'
;AMAAAAAESPLNRCEMRSPRLGIITASITYQYVREVFPEASVLKLGWSFPFPDQLLRTFAEQVQELVVLEELDDFLEERVRSLGLKCRGRELFPPCGELSVAKLQAVKDRLEGRETAPRAQSLPGLELPARPPVFCPGCPHRGLFYGLTKFDVVVTGDIGCYSLAVFPPLNRTDVILCMGGGISMAHGLEKAGEKRKIVGVVGDSTFFHSGITGLLDIVYNRGTATIVVLDNRTTAMTGHQDHPGTGRTLQGEETSAASIEAIGRACGVRRVRTVNPYNLKEVQAALREEVAAAEPSLIISRAPCPLHERKPVGPRHSIDPQKCRRCRACLKLGCPAIENHQGEIRINQLLCAGCGTCAEVCKFQAIGPLGEEESK
;
A
#
# COMPACT_ATOMS: atom_id res chain seq x y z
N ALA A 1 7.33 16.98 28.88
CA ALA A 1 5.90 16.69 28.65
C ALA A 1 5.68 15.36 27.94
N MET A 2 6.06 15.19 26.66
CA MET A 2 5.75 13.95 25.92
C MET A 2 6.42 12.69 26.46
N ALA A 3 7.67 12.75 26.95
CA ALA A 3 8.32 11.59 27.57
C ALA A 3 7.65 11.14 28.88
N ALA A 4 7.15 12.10 29.67
CA ALA A 4 6.35 11.81 30.88
C ALA A 4 5.01 11.16 30.50
N ALA A 5 4.33 11.72 29.48
CA ALA A 5 3.11 11.12 28.93
C ALA A 5 3.34 9.70 28.38
N ALA A 6 4.49 9.47 27.74
CA ALA A 6 4.88 8.13 27.28
C ALA A 6 5.06 7.15 28.44
N ALA A 7 5.67 7.57 29.55
CA ALA A 7 5.88 6.74 30.73
C ALA A 7 4.58 6.44 31.49
N GLU A 8 3.71 7.44 31.63
CA GLU A 8 2.42 7.33 32.33
C GLU A 8 1.30 6.73 31.45
N SER A 9 1.59 6.45 30.18
CA SER A 9 0.60 5.97 29.22
C SER A 9 -0.02 4.64 29.69
N PRO A 10 -1.37 4.54 29.77
CA PRO A 10 -2.05 3.30 30.14
C PRO A 10 -1.92 2.21 29.06
N LEU A 11 -1.32 2.55 27.90
CA LEU A 11 -1.00 1.59 26.84
C LEU A 11 0.24 0.76 27.17
N ASN A 12 1.10 1.22 28.08
CA ASN A 12 2.20 0.43 28.61
C ASN A 12 1.65 -0.72 29.47
N ARG A 13 2.25 -1.90 29.37
CA ARG A 13 1.90 -3.05 30.20
C ARG A 13 3.16 -3.67 30.77
N CYS A 14 3.26 -3.66 32.08
CA CYS A 14 4.33 -4.34 32.80
C CYS A 14 3.75 -5.59 33.45
N GLU A 15 4.10 -6.76 32.93
CA GLU A 15 3.63 -8.06 33.40
C GLU A 15 4.80 -8.81 34.03
N MET A 16 4.92 -8.70 35.36
CA MET A 16 5.95 -9.41 36.11
C MET A 16 5.55 -10.88 36.31
N ARG A 17 6.45 -11.79 35.93
CA ARG A 17 6.34 -13.23 36.15
C ARG A 17 7.64 -13.71 36.79
N SER A 18 8.46 -14.49 36.09
CA SER A 18 9.80 -14.85 36.57
C SER A 18 10.76 -13.68 36.45
N PRO A 19 11.56 -13.36 37.49
CA PRO A 19 12.60 -12.33 37.41
C PRO A 19 13.85 -12.80 36.66
N ARG A 20 13.95 -14.09 36.27
CA ARG A 20 15.13 -14.60 35.55
C ARG A 20 15.32 -13.93 34.20
N LEU A 21 14.23 -13.71 33.47
CA LEU A 21 14.25 -13.13 32.12
C LEU A 21 13.18 -12.03 32.02
N GLY A 22 13.63 -10.82 31.74
CA GLY A 22 12.79 -9.69 31.35
C GLY A 22 12.88 -9.42 29.86
N ILE A 23 11.74 -9.18 29.21
CA ILE A 23 11.69 -8.85 27.78
C ILE A 23 11.00 -7.49 27.61
N ILE A 24 11.70 -6.53 26.99
CA ILE A 24 11.13 -5.26 26.54
C ILE A 24 10.69 -5.42 25.08
N THR A 25 9.46 -5.04 24.78
CA THR A 25 8.90 -5.22 23.43
C THR A 25 7.75 -4.23 23.13
N ALA A 26 7.29 -4.16 21.88
CA ALA A 26 6.19 -3.30 21.47
C ALA A 26 5.32 -3.96 20.39
N SER A 27 4.11 -3.45 20.13
CA SER A 27 3.27 -3.92 19.01
C SER A 27 3.03 -5.45 18.99
N ILE A 28 3.13 -6.09 17.82
CA ILE A 28 2.81 -7.51 17.57
C ILE A 28 3.82 -8.48 18.22
N THR A 29 5.08 -8.08 18.39
CA THR A 29 6.12 -8.94 18.97
C THR A 29 5.82 -9.35 20.41
N TYR A 30 5.01 -8.55 21.12
CA TYR A 30 4.42 -8.94 22.41
C TYR A 30 3.68 -10.29 22.35
N GLN A 31 2.88 -10.52 21.31
CA GLN A 31 2.11 -11.77 21.19
C GLN A 31 3.04 -12.96 21.01
N TYR A 32 4.08 -12.81 20.19
CA TYR A 32 5.09 -13.85 19.99
C TYR A 32 5.83 -14.17 21.30
N VAL A 33 6.16 -13.15 22.10
CA VAL A 33 6.81 -13.32 23.42
C VAL A 33 5.90 -14.08 24.37
N ARG A 34 4.60 -13.75 24.43
CA ARG A 34 3.68 -14.45 25.33
C ARG A 34 3.44 -15.91 24.93
N GLU A 35 3.49 -16.22 23.64
CA GLU A 35 3.38 -17.58 23.16
C GLU A 35 4.65 -18.40 23.46
N VAL A 36 5.83 -17.85 23.17
CA VAL A 36 7.10 -18.59 23.26
C VAL A 36 7.71 -18.57 24.68
N PHE A 37 7.65 -17.43 25.36
CA PHE A 37 8.22 -17.21 26.70
C PHE A 37 7.11 -16.90 27.71
N PRO A 38 6.18 -17.83 28.03
CA PRO A 38 5.10 -17.56 28.95
C PRO A 38 5.61 -17.17 30.35
N GLU A 39 6.74 -17.71 30.81
CA GLU A 39 7.23 -17.42 32.17
C GLU A 39 8.02 -16.11 32.30
N ALA A 40 8.40 -15.47 31.19
CA ALA A 40 9.21 -14.25 31.23
C ALA A 40 8.41 -13.05 31.75
N SER A 41 9.07 -12.16 32.48
CA SER A 41 8.52 -10.84 32.79
C SER A 41 8.57 -9.98 31.53
N VAL A 42 7.53 -9.21 31.23
CA VAL A 42 7.44 -8.42 29.98
C VAL A 42 7.04 -6.99 30.24
N LEU A 43 7.82 -6.07 29.67
CA LEU A 43 7.42 -4.68 29.49
C LEU A 43 7.01 -4.48 28.04
N LYS A 44 5.69 -4.41 27.81
CA LYS A 44 5.13 -3.99 26.52
C LYS A 44 4.99 -2.47 26.52
N LEU A 45 5.74 -1.81 25.66
CA LEU A 45 5.60 -0.36 25.46
C LEU A 45 4.35 -0.06 24.62
N GLY A 46 3.57 0.91 25.09
CA GLY A 46 2.46 1.49 24.37
C GLY A 46 2.90 2.59 23.40
N TRP A 47 3.97 3.30 23.75
CA TRP A 47 4.61 4.32 22.91
C TRP A 47 6.04 3.88 22.64
N SER A 48 6.40 3.65 21.38
CA SER A 48 7.79 3.37 21.00
C SER A 48 8.63 4.65 20.93
N PHE A 49 7.99 5.82 20.80
CA PHE A 49 8.64 7.12 20.88
C PHE A 49 7.64 8.21 21.34
N PRO A 50 8.06 9.21 22.14
CA PRO A 50 9.33 9.28 22.87
C PRO A 50 9.47 8.17 23.91
N PHE A 51 10.71 7.84 24.28
CA PHE A 51 11.01 6.70 25.14
C PHE A 51 10.67 6.97 26.62
N PRO A 52 10.06 5.99 27.31
CA PRO A 52 9.77 6.10 28.73
C PRO A 52 10.97 5.64 29.57
N ASP A 53 12.06 6.42 29.57
CA ASP A 53 13.36 6.02 30.17
C ASP A 53 13.26 5.53 31.61
N GLN A 54 12.46 6.21 32.46
CA GLN A 54 12.28 5.80 33.85
C GLN A 54 11.61 4.44 33.95
N LEU A 55 10.63 4.16 33.09
CA LEU A 55 9.94 2.87 33.07
C LEU A 55 10.88 1.75 32.61
N LEU A 56 11.73 2.01 31.62
CA LEU A 56 12.76 1.08 31.16
C LEU A 56 13.75 0.73 32.28
N ARG A 57 14.23 1.75 33.03
CA ARG A 57 15.11 1.55 34.18
C ARG A 57 14.44 0.74 35.28
N THR A 58 13.25 1.15 35.71
CA THR A 58 12.49 0.46 36.77
C THR A 58 12.21 -1.00 36.41
N PHE A 59 11.91 -1.32 35.15
CA PHE A 59 11.72 -2.70 34.71
C PHE A 59 13.04 -3.50 34.70
N ALA A 60 14.12 -2.90 34.18
CA ALA A 60 15.42 -3.53 34.13
C ALA A 60 15.98 -3.89 35.50
N GLU A 61 15.69 -3.10 36.54
CA GLU A 61 16.09 -3.36 37.93
C GLU A 61 15.40 -4.58 38.54
N GLN A 62 14.27 -5.03 37.98
CA GLN A 62 13.47 -6.13 38.52
C GLN A 62 13.82 -7.51 37.92
N VAL A 63 14.76 -7.57 36.97
CA VAL A 63 15.08 -8.79 36.22
C VAL A 63 16.59 -9.05 36.18
N GLN A 64 16.97 -10.32 36.05
CA GLN A 64 18.37 -10.76 36.04
C GLN A 64 19.00 -10.66 34.65
N GLU A 65 18.28 -11.15 33.63
CA GLU A 65 18.64 -11.01 32.22
C GLU A 65 17.60 -10.15 31.50
N LEU A 66 18.06 -9.18 30.71
CA LEU A 66 17.22 -8.28 29.94
C LEU A 66 17.40 -8.52 28.44
N VAL A 67 16.30 -8.82 27.76
CA VAL A 67 16.24 -8.95 26.31
C VAL A 67 15.34 -7.86 25.74
N VAL A 68 15.77 -7.21 24.66
CA VAL A 68 14.93 -6.34 23.85
C VAL A 68 14.52 -7.11 22.61
N LEU A 69 13.21 -7.26 22.42
CA LEU A 69 12.65 -7.86 21.21
C LEU A 69 11.84 -6.81 20.46
N GLU A 70 12.32 -6.47 19.28
CA GLU A 70 11.67 -5.54 18.37
C GLU A 70 11.82 -5.98 16.91
N GLU A 71 10.96 -5.43 16.06
CA GLU A 71 10.91 -5.72 14.63
C GLU A 71 11.37 -4.52 13.80
N LEU A 72 11.92 -4.82 12.62
CA LEU A 72 12.72 -3.93 11.76
C LEU A 72 14.12 -3.62 12.30
N ASP A 73 14.36 -2.51 12.97
CA ASP A 73 15.69 -2.08 13.41
C ASP A 73 15.84 -2.12 14.94
N ASP A 74 17.05 -2.01 15.46
CA ASP A 74 17.40 -2.06 16.89
C ASP A 74 17.12 -0.74 17.65
N PHE A 75 15.99 -0.11 17.35
CA PHE A 75 15.62 1.23 17.84
C PHE A 75 15.42 1.31 19.36
N LEU A 76 14.69 0.36 19.95
CA LEU A 76 14.50 0.25 21.40
C LEU A 76 15.77 -0.24 22.09
N GLU A 77 16.48 -1.19 21.47
CA GLU A 77 17.73 -1.75 22.00
C GLU A 77 18.82 -0.68 22.12
N GLU A 78 19.01 0.13 21.08
CA GLU A 78 19.92 1.28 21.09
C GLU A 78 19.59 2.23 22.23
N ARG A 79 18.30 2.53 22.44
CA ARG A 79 17.89 3.38 23.57
C ARG A 79 18.21 2.74 24.91
N VAL A 80 17.84 1.49 25.13
CA VAL A 80 18.08 0.76 26.39
C VAL A 80 19.59 0.75 26.71
N ARG A 81 20.43 0.49 25.71
CA ARG A 81 21.90 0.56 25.85
C ARG A 81 22.39 1.96 26.17
N SER A 82 21.84 2.99 25.52
CA SER A 82 22.22 4.39 25.78
C SER A 82 21.90 4.85 27.23
N LEU A 83 20.95 4.18 27.90
CA LEU A 83 20.64 4.40 29.32
C LEU A 83 21.66 3.74 30.27
N GLY A 84 22.64 3.00 29.74
CA GLY A 84 23.63 2.23 30.51
C GLY A 84 23.14 0.86 30.97
N LEU A 85 22.00 0.39 30.45
CA LEU A 85 21.43 -0.91 30.82
C LEU A 85 22.08 -2.02 29.98
N LYS A 86 22.50 -3.10 30.64
CA LYS A 86 22.98 -4.31 29.94
C LYS A 86 21.78 -5.06 29.39
N CYS A 87 21.69 -5.20 28.07
CA CYS A 87 20.66 -5.97 27.41
C CYS A 87 21.20 -6.74 26.21
N ARG A 88 20.45 -7.78 25.83
CA ARG A 88 20.61 -8.55 24.61
C ARG A 88 19.47 -8.22 23.65
N GLY A 89 19.68 -8.33 22.35
CA GLY A 89 18.61 -8.08 21.39
C GLY A 89 18.96 -8.63 20.02
N ARG A 90 19.39 -7.77 19.10
CA ARG A 90 19.57 -8.08 17.68
C ARG A 90 20.55 -9.20 17.41
N GLU A 91 21.50 -9.46 18.30
CA GLU A 91 22.39 -10.60 18.18
C GLU A 91 21.67 -11.95 18.34
N LEU A 92 20.49 -11.97 18.95
CA LEU A 92 19.67 -13.17 19.11
C LEU A 92 18.74 -13.42 17.92
N PHE A 93 18.26 -12.35 17.28
CA PHE A 93 17.18 -12.40 16.31
C PHE A 93 17.68 -12.13 14.88
N PRO A 94 17.03 -12.70 13.84
CA PRO A 94 17.43 -12.44 12.47
C PRO A 94 17.36 -10.93 12.14
N PRO A 95 18.40 -10.36 11.49
CA PRO A 95 18.41 -8.93 11.15
C PRO A 95 17.45 -8.57 10.02
N CYS A 96 16.95 -9.56 9.26
CA CYS A 96 16.08 -9.35 8.11
C CYS A 96 14.88 -10.30 8.09
N GLY A 97 13.78 -9.81 7.53
CA GLY A 97 12.52 -10.51 7.39
C GLY A 97 11.66 -10.49 8.66
N GLU A 98 10.43 -10.98 8.54
CA GLU A 98 9.40 -10.90 9.58
C GLU A 98 9.75 -11.79 10.79
N LEU A 99 9.56 -11.28 12.01
CA LEU A 99 9.63 -12.11 13.20
C LEU A 99 8.44 -13.06 13.25
N SER A 100 8.64 -14.26 13.79
CA SER A 100 7.57 -15.23 13.95
C SER A 100 7.77 -16.05 15.20
N VAL A 101 6.69 -16.68 15.66
CA VAL A 101 6.73 -17.65 16.77
C VAL A 101 7.80 -18.71 16.53
N ALA A 102 7.91 -19.23 15.30
CA ALA A 102 8.93 -20.22 14.96
C ALA A 102 10.36 -19.69 15.08
N LYS A 103 10.62 -18.44 14.64
CA LYS A 103 11.93 -17.80 14.80
C LYS A 103 12.25 -17.55 16.28
N LEU A 104 11.28 -17.10 17.07
CA LEU A 104 11.45 -16.91 18.51
C LEU A 104 11.66 -18.24 19.24
N GLN A 105 10.96 -19.30 18.85
CA GLN A 105 11.14 -20.63 19.44
C GLN A 105 12.56 -21.14 19.22
N ALA A 106 13.13 -20.94 18.02
CA ALA A 106 14.54 -21.25 17.77
C ALA A 106 15.51 -20.41 18.63
N VAL A 107 15.14 -19.17 18.99
CA VAL A 107 15.93 -18.36 19.94
C VAL A 107 15.83 -18.95 21.34
N LYS A 108 14.62 -19.28 21.80
CA LYS A 108 14.40 -19.90 23.11
C LYS A 108 15.19 -21.19 23.26
N ASP A 109 15.14 -22.07 22.27
CA ASP A 109 15.85 -23.34 22.32
C ASP A 109 17.36 -23.13 22.41
N ARG A 110 17.93 -22.19 21.65
CA ARG A 110 19.35 -21.82 21.78
C ARG A 110 19.70 -21.25 23.16
N LEU A 111 18.85 -20.40 23.74
CA LEU A 111 19.04 -19.86 25.09
C LEU A 111 19.00 -20.94 26.17
N GLU A 112 18.17 -21.97 25.97
CA GLU A 112 18.00 -23.09 26.90
C GLU A 112 18.93 -24.28 26.59
N GLY A 113 19.84 -24.14 25.61
CA GLY A 113 20.78 -25.20 25.22
C GLY A 113 20.12 -26.42 24.57
N ARG A 114 18.91 -26.27 24.02
CA ARG A 114 18.16 -27.31 23.31
C ARG A 114 18.40 -27.26 21.81
N GLU A 115 18.33 -28.42 21.17
CA GLU A 115 18.23 -28.49 19.72
C GLU A 115 16.91 -27.87 19.25
N THR A 116 16.98 -27.01 18.24
CA THR A 116 15.79 -26.43 17.62
C THR A 116 15.10 -27.50 16.77
N ALA A 117 13.85 -27.82 17.11
CA ALA A 117 13.06 -28.73 16.29
C ALA A 117 12.91 -28.18 14.86
N PRO A 118 13.06 -29.00 13.81
CA PRO A 118 12.85 -28.55 12.45
C PRO A 118 11.43 -28.01 12.29
N ARG A 119 11.31 -26.84 11.64
CA ARG A 119 10.02 -26.21 11.35
C ARG A 119 9.10 -27.24 10.71
N ALA A 120 7.88 -27.40 11.23
CA ALA A 120 6.85 -28.17 10.54
C ALA A 120 6.75 -27.64 9.11
N GLN A 121 7.17 -28.46 8.16
CA GLN A 121 7.05 -28.11 6.75
C GLN A 121 5.57 -27.89 6.44
N SER A 122 5.28 -27.01 5.48
CA SER A 122 3.93 -26.90 4.91
C SER A 122 3.40 -28.31 4.66
N LEU A 123 2.17 -28.59 5.11
CA LEU A 123 1.52 -29.90 4.91
C LEU A 123 1.75 -30.37 3.47
N PRO A 124 2.47 -31.47 3.24
CA PRO A 124 2.76 -31.94 1.89
C PRO A 124 1.45 -32.15 1.12
N GLY A 125 1.35 -31.60 -0.08
CA GLY A 125 0.20 -31.74 -0.97
C GLY A 125 -0.94 -30.73 -0.79
N LEU A 126 -0.84 -29.77 0.15
CA LEU A 126 -1.82 -28.69 0.26
C LEU A 126 -1.38 -27.46 -0.55
N GLU A 127 -1.72 -27.42 -1.84
CA GLU A 127 -1.59 -26.20 -2.65
C GLU A 127 -2.70 -25.22 -2.29
N LEU A 128 -2.37 -24.20 -1.49
CA LEU A 128 -3.29 -23.12 -1.20
C LEU A 128 -3.38 -22.18 -2.41
N PRO A 129 -4.58 -21.70 -2.79
CA PRO A 129 -4.72 -20.74 -3.87
C PRO A 129 -4.00 -19.44 -3.51
N ALA A 130 -3.18 -18.93 -4.43
CA ALA A 130 -2.52 -17.65 -4.28
C ALA A 130 -3.55 -16.52 -4.12
N ARG A 131 -3.32 -15.62 -3.16
CA ARG A 131 -4.13 -14.42 -2.93
C ARG A 131 -3.29 -13.18 -3.18
N PRO A 132 -2.93 -12.89 -4.44
CA PRO A 132 -2.14 -11.71 -4.75
C PRO A 132 -2.93 -10.45 -4.35
N PRO A 133 -2.24 -9.40 -3.90
CA PRO A 133 -2.86 -8.10 -3.72
C PRO A 133 -3.52 -7.61 -5.02
N VAL A 134 -4.77 -7.18 -4.95
CA VAL A 134 -5.53 -6.68 -6.10
C VAL A 134 -6.27 -5.40 -5.77
N PHE A 135 -6.54 -4.59 -6.78
CA PHE A 135 -7.45 -3.45 -6.66
C PHE A 135 -8.83 -3.88 -6.16
N CYS A 136 -9.45 -3.03 -5.33
CA CYS A 136 -10.82 -3.21 -4.86
C CYS A 136 -11.83 -3.28 -6.04
N PRO A 137 -13.01 -3.88 -5.84
CA PRO A 137 -14.12 -3.72 -6.78
C PRO A 137 -14.41 -2.23 -6.99
N GLY A 138 -14.54 -1.79 -8.24
CA GLY A 138 -14.81 -0.39 -8.58
C GLY A 138 -13.65 0.59 -8.36
N CYS A 139 -12.44 0.12 -8.01
CA CYS A 139 -11.29 1.02 -7.85
C CYS A 139 -11.02 1.83 -9.14
N PRO A 140 -10.90 3.17 -9.05
CA PRO A 140 -10.71 4.03 -10.22
C PRO A 140 -9.36 3.80 -10.91
N HIS A 141 -8.33 3.36 -10.18
CA HIS A 141 -7.00 3.14 -10.78
C HIS A 141 -6.99 2.02 -11.82
N ARG A 142 -7.95 1.08 -11.75
CA ARG A 142 -8.02 -0.09 -12.64
C ARG A 142 -8.07 0.29 -14.11
N GLY A 143 -8.88 1.30 -14.46
CA GLY A 143 -9.08 1.71 -15.85
C GLY A 143 -7.79 2.25 -16.47
N LEU A 144 -7.06 3.07 -15.71
CA LEU A 144 -5.77 3.62 -16.12
C LEU A 144 -4.74 2.52 -16.39
N PHE A 145 -4.50 1.63 -15.42
CA PHE A 145 -3.48 0.59 -15.58
C PHE A 145 -3.86 -0.42 -16.66
N TYR A 146 -5.15 -0.72 -16.82
CA TYR A 146 -5.61 -1.49 -17.98
C TYR A 146 -5.31 -0.76 -19.30
N GLY A 147 -5.55 0.55 -19.39
CA GLY A 147 -5.19 1.37 -20.53
C GLY A 147 -3.70 1.36 -20.84
N LEU A 148 -2.86 1.47 -19.81
CA LEU A 148 -1.40 1.41 -19.93
C LEU A 148 -0.90 0.07 -20.50
N THR A 149 -1.62 -1.05 -20.32
CA THR A 149 -1.27 -2.34 -20.96
C THR A 149 -1.26 -2.31 -22.49
N LYS A 150 -1.76 -1.24 -23.11
CA LYS A 150 -1.79 -1.07 -24.57
C LYS A 150 -0.56 -0.37 -25.13
N PHE A 151 0.36 0.06 -24.27
CA PHE A 151 1.54 0.84 -24.66
C PHE A 151 2.81 0.17 -24.15
N ASP A 152 3.86 0.16 -24.98
CA ASP A 152 5.21 -0.22 -24.58
C ASP A 152 5.92 0.99 -23.96
N VAL A 153 5.74 1.16 -22.65
CA VAL A 153 6.31 2.24 -21.84
C VAL A 153 6.86 1.73 -20.52
N VAL A 154 7.84 2.41 -19.96
CA VAL A 154 8.27 2.20 -18.58
C VAL A 154 7.30 2.92 -17.66
N VAL A 155 6.76 2.22 -16.67
CA VAL A 155 5.88 2.80 -15.65
C VAL A 155 6.62 2.80 -14.32
N THR A 156 6.97 4.01 -13.90
CA THR A 156 7.53 4.25 -12.56
C THR A 156 6.40 4.65 -11.62
N GLY A 157 6.40 4.11 -10.41
CA GLY A 157 5.39 4.39 -9.39
C GLY A 157 5.99 4.65 -8.02
N ASP A 158 5.14 5.04 -7.09
CA ASP A 158 5.44 5.19 -5.67
C ASP A 158 4.49 4.34 -4.80
N ILE A 159 4.54 4.59 -3.49
CA ILE A 159 3.75 3.83 -2.51
C ILE A 159 2.32 4.39 -2.46
N GLY A 160 1.36 3.54 -2.83
CA GLY A 160 -0.07 3.79 -2.73
C GLY A 160 -0.87 2.64 -3.32
N CYS A 161 -2.20 2.74 -3.38
CA CYS A 161 -3.06 1.66 -3.92
C CYS A 161 -2.66 1.18 -5.31
N TYR A 162 -2.10 2.06 -6.14
CA TYR A 162 -1.62 1.75 -7.49
C TYR A 162 -0.34 0.92 -7.54
N SER A 163 0.36 0.73 -6.43
CA SER A 163 1.46 -0.26 -6.33
C SER A 163 0.99 -1.68 -6.67
N LEU A 164 -0.30 -1.97 -6.43
CA LEU A 164 -0.90 -3.27 -6.71
C LEU A 164 -0.96 -3.60 -8.21
N ALA A 165 -0.74 -2.62 -9.10
CA ALA A 165 -0.66 -2.86 -10.54
C ALA A 165 0.61 -3.62 -10.98
N VAL A 166 1.59 -3.84 -10.09
CA VAL A 166 2.72 -4.76 -10.32
C VAL A 166 2.23 -6.19 -10.55
N PHE A 167 1.14 -6.59 -9.88
CA PHE A 167 0.68 -7.97 -9.90
C PHE A 167 -0.13 -8.33 -11.16
N PRO A 168 -0.18 -9.62 -11.54
CA PRO A 168 -1.12 -10.10 -12.53
C PRO A 168 -2.58 -9.79 -12.17
N PRO A 169 -3.45 -9.54 -13.16
CA PRO A 169 -3.21 -9.65 -14.60
C PRO A 169 -2.69 -8.36 -15.26
N LEU A 170 -2.52 -7.27 -14.50
CA LEU A 170 -2.15 -5.97 -15.06
C LEU A 170 -0.66 -5.90 -15.41
N ASN A 171 0.22 -6.34 -14.49
CA ASN A 171 1.68 -6.33 -14.66
C ASN A 171 2.18 -5.02 -15.29
N ARG A 172 1.74 -3.88 -14.75
CA ARG A 172 1.88 -2.58 -15.42
C ARG A 172 2.62 -1.51 -14.64
N THR A 173 3.20 -1.85 -13.50
CA THR A 173 4.19 -0.99 -12.83
C THR A 173 5.52 -1.72 -12.84
N ASP A 174 6.55 -1.08 -13.39
CA ASP A 174 7.87 -1.69 -13.58
C ASP A 174 8.78 -1.47 -12.36
N VAL A 175 8.69 -0.29 -11.73
CA VAL A 175 9.50 0.08 -10.56
C VAL A 175 8.65 0.89 -9.57
N ILE A 176 8.84 0.62 -8.28
CA ILE A 176 8.25 1.37 -7.16
C ILE A 176 9.35 1.77 -6.19
N LEU A 177 9.27 2.98 -5.62
CA LEU A 177 10.20 3.44 -4.60
C LEU A 177 9.49 4.00 -3.35
N CYS A 178 9.54 5.32 -3.14
CA CYS A 178 8.98 6.03 -1.99
C CYS A 178 7.92 7.02 -2.47
N MET A 179 7.10 7.59 -1.57
CA MET A 179 6.11 8.61 -1.92
C MET A 179 6.74 9.73 -2.77
N GLY A 180 6.10 10.07 -3.89
CA GLY A 180 6.61 11.03 -4.91
C GLY A 180 7.66 10.46 -5.86
N GLY A 181 8.17 9.25 -5.60
CA GLY A 181 9.19 8.55 -6.38
C GLY A 181 8.80 8.29 -7.83
N GLY A 182 7.50 8.14 -8.12
CA GLY A 182 7.01 7.95 -9.49
C GLY A 182 7.40 9.10 -10.44
N ILE A 183 7.56 10.33 -9.93
CA ILE A 183 7.96 11.49 -10.76
C ILE A 183 9.48 11.57 -10.88
N SER A 184 10.20 11.49 -9.76
CA SER A 184 11.66 11.65 -9.75
C SER A 184 12.37 10.49 -10.45
N MET A 185 11.87 9.26 -10.33
CA MET A 185 12.40 8.12 -11.09
C MET A 185 12.13 8.27 -12.58
N ALA A 186 10.95 8.76 -12.98
CA ALA A 186 10.67 9.01 -14.38
C ALA A 186 11.69 9.99 -14.99
N HIS A 187 12.00 11.07 -14.26
CA HIS A 187 13.03 12.02 -14.67
C HIS A 187 14.43 11.39 -14.73
N GLY A 188 14.81 10.65 -13.69
CA GLY A 188 16.11 10.00 -13.60
C GLY A 188 16.36 8.99 -14.72
N LEU A 189 15.37 8.15 -15.03
CA LEU A 189 15.44 7.18 -16.13
C LEU A 189 15.57 7.87 -17.50
N GLU A 190 14.85 8.97 -17.71
CA GLU A 190 14.98 9.76 -18.93
C GLU A 190 16.40 10.30 -19.08
N LYS A 191 16.98 10.86 -18.00
CA LYS A 191 18.36 11.37 -18.01
C LYS A 191 19.41 10.27 -18.11
N ALA A 192 19.11 9.07 -17.64
CA ALA A 192 19.96 7.89 -17.77
C ALA A 192 19.93 7.27 -19.18
N GLY A 193 19.09 7.77 -20.10
CA GLY A 193 19.04 7.34 -21.50
C GLY A 193 18.14 6.14 -21.78
N GLU A 194 17.10 5.90 -20.95
CA GLU A 194 16.03 4.97 -21.31
C GLU A 194 15.39 5.39 -22.64
N LYS A 195 15.24 4.42 -23.55
CA LYS A 195 14.81 4.67 -24.94
C LYS A 195 13.29 4.61 -25.09
N ARG A 196 12.62 3.84 -24.22
CA ARG A 196 11.15 3.75 -24.19
C ARG A 196 10.58 5.04 -23.61
N LYS A 197 9.32 5.32 -23.93
CA LYS A 197 8.59 6.40 -23.25
C LYS A 197 8.38 6.03 -21.78
N ILE A 198 8.35 7.03 -20.92
CA ILE A 198 8.27 6.85 -19.46
C ILE A 198 7.01 7.51 -18.94
N VAL A 199 6.26 6.77 -18.13
CA VAL A 199 5.08 7.24 -17.42
C VAL A 199 5.37 7.19 -15.91
N GLY A 200 5.38 8.35 -15.27
CA GLY A 200 5.49 8.46 -13.82
C GLY A 200 4.12 8.51 -13.18
N VAL A 201 3.79 7.55 -12.34
CA VAL A 201 2.49 7.47 -11.66
C VAL A 201 2.65 7.84 -10.20
N VAL A 202 1.79 8.73 -9.71
CA VAL A 202 1.71 9.10 -8.29
C VAL A 202 0.27 9.19 -7.81
N GLY A 203 0.04 9.06 -6.51
CA GLY A 203 -1.25 9.40 -5.89
C GLY A 203 -1.40 10.90 -5.72
N ASP A 204 -2.62 11.38 -5.49
CA ASP A 204 -2.88 12.75 -5.05
C ASP A 204 -2.14 13.12 -3.75
N SER A 205 -2.29 12.32 -2.69
CA SER A 205 -1.61 12.52 -1.41
C SER A 205 -0.09 12.52 -1.55
N THR A 206 0.47 11.62 -2.36
CA THR A 206 1.91 11.55 -2.61
C THR A 206 2.42 12.68 -3.50
N PHE A 207 1.57 13.16 -4.43
CA PHE A 207 1.84 14.36 -5.20
C PHE A 207 2.05 15.57 -4.28
N PHE A 208 1.14 15.80 -3.32
CA PHE A 208 1.28 16.89 -2.36
C PHE A 208 2.42 16.69 -1.35
N HIS A 209 2.73 15.44 -0.99
CA HIS A 209 3.82 15.14 -0.06
C HIS A 209 5.20 15.48 -0.64
N SER A 210 5.50 15.02 -1.86
CA SER A 210 6.85 15.16 -2.45
C SER A 210 6.88 15.12 -3.98
N GLY A 211 5.72 15.09 -4.65
CA GLY A 211 5.66 15.03 -6.11
C GLY A 211 5.84 16.39 -6.81
N ILE A 212 5.45 17.48 -6.16
CA ILE A 212 5.47 18.83 -6.76
C ILE A 212 6.88 19.25 -7.19
N THR A 213 7.88 19.02 -6.33
CA THR A 213 9.28 19.37 -6.61
C THR A 213 9.84 18.54 -7.77
N GLY A 214 9.54 17.24 -7.82
CA GLY A 214 9.93 16.40 -8.95
C GLY A 214 9.30 16.85 -10.26
N LEU A 215 8.05 17.35 -10.23
CA LEU A 215 7.40 17.87 -11.44
C LEU A 215 8.09 19.15 -11.93
N LEU A 216 8.45 20.04 -11.00
CA LEU A 216 9.20 21.24 -11.31
C LEU A 216 10.57 20.90 -11.94
N ASP A 217 11.27 19.90 -11.42
CA ASP A 217 12.56 19.45 -11.94
C ASP A 217 12.45 18.91 -13.37
N ILE A 218 11.39 18.14 -13.68
CA ILE A 218 11.13 17.66 -15.05
C ILE A 218 11.00 18.85 -16.00
N VAL A 219 10.19 19.84 -15.65
CA VAL A 219 9.95 21.01 -16.50
C VAL A 219 11.22 21.82 -16.68
N TYR A 220 11.90 22.16 -15.58
CA TYR A 220 13.15 22.94 -15.59
C TYR A 220 14.22 22.28 -16.48
N ASN A 221 14.36 20.96 -16.37
CA ASN A 221 15.35 20.20 -17.12
C ASN A 221 14.85 19.71 -18.49
N ARG A 222 13.74 20.25 -19.00
CA ARG A 222 13.14 19.94 -20.31
C ARG A 222 12.92 18.44 -20.53
N GLY A 223 12.49 17.72 -19.49
CA GLY A 223 12.08 16.33 -19.59
C GLY A 223 10.78 16.18 -20.39
N THR A 224 10.52 14.95 -20.85
CA THR A 224 9.40 14.60 -21.73
C THR A 224 8.51 13.50 -21.15
N ALA A 225 8.81 13.05 -19.93
CA ALA A 225 7.99 12.07 -19.22
C ALA A 225 6.53 12.52 -19.07
N THR A 226 5.61 11.57 -19.18
CA THR A 226 4.20 11.78 -18.86
C THR A 226 3.98 11.45 -17.38
N ILE A 227 3.53 12.42 -16.60
CA ILE A 227 3.16 12.21 -15.21
C ILE A 227 1.66 11.99 -15.10
N VAL A 228 1.24 10.97 -14.36
CA VAL A 228 -0.16 10.67 -14.07
C VAL A 228 -0.41 10.71 -12.58
N VAL A 229 -1.22 11.67 -12.15
CA VAL A 229 -1.67 11.77 -10.76
C VAL A 229 -3.01 11.07 -10.61
N LEU A 230 -3.08 10.12 -9.69
CA LEU A 230 -4.27 9.34 -9.38
C LEU A 230 -5.00 9.98 -8.22
N ASP A 231 -6.00 10.79 -8.57
CA ASP A 231 -6.77 11.60 -7.63
C ASP A 231 -8.02 10.83 -7.21
N ASN A 232 -7.92 10.13 -6.07
CA ASN A 232 -9.04 9.41 -5.47
C ASN A 232 -9.62 10.11 -4.23
N ARG A 233 -9.17 11.35 -3.97
CA ARG A 233 -9.65 12.25 -2.93
C ARG A 233 -9.38 11.77 -1.51
N THR A 234 -8.41 10.88 -1.30
CA THR A 234 -8.08 10.37 0.04
C THR A 234 -6.74 9.64 0.09
N THR A 235 -6.08 9.65 1.26
CA THR A 235 -4.89 8.80 1.48
C THR A 235 -5.33 7.35 1.77
N ALA A 236 -5.79 6.65 0.73
CA ALA A 236 -6.58 5.41 0.86
C ALA A 236 -5.88 4.27 1.60
N MET A 237 -4.63 3.93 1.22
CA MET A 237 -3.93 2.75 1.72
C MET A 237 -3.59 2.82 3.21
N THR A 238 -3.44 4.02 3.77
CA THR A 238 -3.02 4.24 5.15
C THR A 238 -4.18 4.45 6.12
N GLY A 239 -5.44 4.39 5.66
CA GLY A 239 -6.61 4.56 6.51
C GLY A 239 -7.49 5.77 6.18
N HIS A 240 -7.44 6.26 4.94
CA HIS A 240 -8.29 7.33 4.42
C HIS A 240 -8.09 8.70 5.08
N GLN A 241 -6.84 9.07 5.37
CA GLN A 241 -6.52 10.39 5.92
C GLN A 241 -6.80 11.50 4.92
N ASP A 242 -7.26 12.63 5.45
CA ASP A 242 -7.27 13.91 4.76
C ASP A 242 -5.85 14.37 4.41
N HIS A 243 -5.75 15.14 3.34
CA HIS A 243 -4.51 15.71 2.81
C HIS A 243 -4.82 17.04 2.11
N PRO A 244 -3.83 17.84 1.68
CA PRO A 244 -4.09 19.17 1.10
C PRO A 244 -5.05 19.19 -0.09
N GLY A 245 -5.19 18.05 -0.77
CA GLY A 245 -6.16 17.89 -1.86
C GLY A 245 -7.61 17.80 -1.38
N THR A 246 -7.89 17.24 -0.20
CA THR A 246 -9.26 16.94 0.26
C THR A 246 -10.07 18.18 0.62
N GLY A 247 -9.39 19.27 1.00
CA GLY A 247 -10.02 20.49 1.50
C GLY A 247 -10.49 20.36 2.95
N ARG A 248 -9.85 19.48 3.73
CA ARG A 248 -10.14 19.32 5.16
C ARG A 248 -8.85 19.21 5.97
N THR A 249 -8.87 19.76 7.19
CA THR A 249 -7.77 19.62 8.15
C THR A 249 -7.81 18.27 8.84
N LEU A 250 -6.75 17.92 9.58
CA LEU A 250 -6.71 16.70 10.39
C LEU A 250 -7.83 16.66 11.45
N GLN A 251 -8.28 17.84 11.91
CA GLN A 251 -9.39 18.00 12.85
C GLN A 251 -10.77 17.91 12.18
N GLY A 252 -10.81 17.71 10.86
CA GLY A 252 -12.03 17.55 10.08
C GLY A 252 -12.69 18.86 9.65
N GLU A 253 -12.05 20.00 9.91
CA GLU A 253 -12.52 21.34 9.55
C GLU A 253 -12.37 21.57 8.05
N GLU A 254 -13.34 22.23 7.43
CA GLU A 254 -13.26 22.61 6.02
C GLU A 254 -12.17 23.67 5.79
N THR A 255 -11.42 23.51 4.71
CA THR A 255 -10.35 24.41 4.30
C THR A 255 -10.17 24.40 2.77
N SER A 256 -9.17 25.12 2.27
CA SER A 256 -8.90 25.19 0.83
C SER A 256 -8.37 23.87 0.29
N ALA A 257 -9.01 23.35 -0.76
CA ALA A 257 -8.53 22.19 -1.51
C ALA A 257 -7.51 22.63 -2.57
N ALA A 258 -6.29 22.09 -2.48
CA ALA A 258 -5.25 22.35 -3.47
C ALA A 258 -5.58 21.71 -4.84
N SER A 259 -5.49 22.49 -5.92
CA SER A 259 -5.71 22.00 -7.29
C SER A 259 -4.42 21.46 -7.89
N ILE A 260 -4.44 20.18 -8.25
CA ILE A 260 -3.34 19.49 -8.94
C ILE A 260 -3.10 20.12 -10.32
N GLU A 261 -4.16 20.50 -11.02
CA GLU A 261 -4.08 21.19 -12.31
C GLU A 261 -3.38 22.54 -12.19
N ALA A 262 -3.80 23.36 -11.23
CA ALA A 262 -3.23 24.70 -11.01
C ALA A 262 -1.75 24.60 -10.63
N ILE A 263 -1.39 23.67 -9.74
CA ILE A 263 -0.01 23.40 -9.36
C ILE A 263 0.81 22.93 -10.56
N GLY A 264 0.29 21.99 -11.36
CA GLY A 264 0.97 21.53 -12.57
C GLY A 264 1.27 22.66 -13.55
N ARG A 265 0.30 23.55 -13.77
CA ARG A 265 0.48 24.76 -14.61
C ARG A 265 1.49 25.72 -13.99
N ALA A 266 1.46 25.93 -12.68
CA ALA A 266 2.40 26.79 -11.96
C ALA A 266 3.85 26.24 -12.02
N CYS A 267 4.02 24.92 -12.03
CA CYS A 267 5.33 24.28 -12.29
C CYS A 267 5.79 24.41 -13.75
N GLY A 268 4.96 24.94 -14.65
CA GLY A 268 5.28 25.18 -16.06
C GLY A 268 4.84 24.08 -17.03
N VAL A 269 4.04 23.10 -16.58
CA VAL A 269 3.47 22.08 -17.47
C VAL A 269 2.37 22.72 -18.33
N ARG A 270 2.58 22.73 -19.66
CA ARG A 270 1.60 23.26 -20.62
C ARG A 270 0.47 22.27 -20.88
N ARG A 271 0.81 20.98 -20.90
CA ARG A 271 -0.10 19.87 -21.18
C ARG A 271 -0.66 19.30 -19.89
N VAL A 272 -1.78 19.86 -19.43
CA VAL A 272 -2.48 19.39 -18.23
C VAL A 272 -3.88 18.93 -18.63
N ARG A 273 -4.19 17.66 -18.38
CA ARG A 273 -5.45 17.02 -18.77
C ARG A 273 -6.03 16.21 -17.63
N THR A 274 -7.31 16.43 -17.32
CA THR A 274 -8.06 15.60 -16.37
C THR A 274 -8.90 14.59 -17.14
N VAL A 275 -8.95 13.34 -16.68
CA VAL A 275 -9.73 12.25 -17.29
C VAL A 275 -10.57 11.52 -16.24
N ASN A 276 -11.72 11.01 -16.66
CA ASN A 276 -12.49 10.08 -15.84
C ASN A 276 -11.94 8.65 -15.99
N PRO A 277 -11.39 8.03 -14.93
CA PRO A 277 -10.82 6.68 -14.99
C PRO A 277 -11.83 5.59 -15.37
N TYR A 278 -13.12 5.82 -15.17
CA TYR A 278 -14.17 4.87 -15.53
C TYR A 278 -14.50 4.88 -17.02
N ASN A 279 -14.06 5.89 -17.78
CA ASN A 279 -14.20 5.96 -19.24
C ASN A 279 -12.90 5.50 -19.91
N LEU A 280 -12.83 4.22 -20.31
CA LEU A 280 -11.58 3.66 -20.85
C LEU A 280 -11.18 4.29 -22.18
N LYS A 281 -12.15 4.72 -22.99
CA LYS A 281 -11.87 5.38 -24.27
C LYS A 281 -11.16 6.71 -24.05
N GLU A 282 -11.66 7.51 -23.11
CA GLU A 282 -11.04 8.79 -22.74
C GLU A 282 -9.63 8.59 -22.19
N VAL A 283 -9.46 7.64 -21.26
CA VAL A 283 -8.16 7.27 -20.70
C VAL A 283 -7.16 6.86 -21.79
N GLN A 284 -7.57 5.99 -22.72
CA GLN A 284 -6.70 5.54 -23.80
C GLN A 284 -6.34 6.65 -24.79
N ALA A 285 -7.27 7.57 -25.07
CA ALA A 285 -7.00 8.73 -25.93
C ALA A 285 -5.98 9.67 -25.26
N ALA A 286 -6.17 9.98 -23.97
CA ALA A 286 -5.24 10.79 -23.20
C ALA A 286 -3.85 10.16 -23.14
N LEU A 287 -3.75 8.88 -22.80
CA LEU A 287 -2.47 8.18 -22.78
C LEU A 287 -1.78 8.22 -24.14
N ARG A 288 -2.51 7.98 -25.24
CA ARG A 288 -1.94 7.98 -26.59
C ARG A 288 -1.36 9.34 -26.97
N GLU A 289 -2.08 10.42 -26.68
CA GLU A 289 -1.65 11.78 -27.01
C GLU A 289 -0.48 12.24 -26.15
N GLU A 290 -0.57 12.03 -24.84
CA GLU A 290 0.39 12.60 -23.89
C GLU A 290 1.69 11.81 -23.81
N VAL A 291 1.67 10.48 -23.97
CA VAL A 291 2.89 9.65 -24.05
C VAL A 291 3.69 9.94 -25.31
N ALA A 292 3.01 10.33 -26.39
CA ALA A 292 3.65 10.68 -27.65
C ALA A 292 4.27 12.08 -27.66
N ALA A 293 3.93 12.93 -26.68
CA ALA A 293 4.43 14.30 -26.61
C ALA A 293 5.97 14.35 -26.49
N ALA A 294 6.54 15.43 -27.03
CA ALA A 294 7.96 15.77 -26.94
C ALA A 294 8.22 16.86 -25.88
N GLU A 295 7.32 16.96 -24.90
CA GLU A 295 7.35 17.91 -23.79
C GLU A 295 6.68 17.26 -22.59
N PRO A 296 6.90 17.74 -21.35
CA PRO A 296 6.33 17.09 -20.19
C PRO A 296 4.82 17.28 -20.14
N SER A 297 4.12 16.25 -19.66
CA SER A 297 2.66 16.21 -19.58
C SER A 297 2.20 15.75 -18.21
N LEU A 298 1.05 16.27 -17.79
CA LEU A 298 0.38 15.92 -16.53
C LEU A 298 -1.06 15.47 -16.82
N ILE A 299 -1.33 14.20 -16.58
CA ILE A 299 -2.67 13.63 -16.59
C ILE A 299 -3.17 13.52 -15.14
N ILE A 300 -4.37 13.99 -14.85
CA ILE A 300 -5.06 13.77 -13.58
C ILE A 300 -6.17 12.76 -13.84
N SER A 301 -6.00 11.54 -13.32
CA SER A 301 -7.03 10.50 -13.37
C SER A 301 -7.87 10.59 -12.10
N ARG A 302 -9.04 11.24 -12.19
CA ARG A 302 -9.82 11.67 -11.03
C ARG A 302 -11.13 10.91 -10.88
N ALA A 303 -11.29 10.19 -9.77
CA ALA A 303 -12.57 9.70 -9.29
C ALA A 303 -12.44 9.25 -7.82
N PRO A 304 -13.43 9.52 -6.96
CA PRO A 304 -13.33 9.24 -5.53
C PRO A 304 -13.15 7.75 -5.22
N CYS A 305 -12.49 7.44 -4.11
CA CYS A 305 -12.37 6.08 -3.63
C CYS A 305 -13.74 5.52 -3.17
N PRO A 306 -14.28 4.46 -3.80
CA PRO A 306 -15.59 3.93 -3.42
C PRO A 306 -15.63 3.32 -2.01
N LEU A 307 -14.48 2.87 -1.48
CA LEU A 307 -14.38 2.37 -0.11
C LEU A 307 -14.45 3.51 0.92
N HIS A 308 -13.89 4.68 0.57
CA HIS A 308 -13.98 5.87 1.42
C HIS A 308 -15.41 6.43 1.41
N GLU A 309 -15.98 6.59 0.21
CA GLU A 309 -17.35 7.08 0.02
C GLU A 309 -18.42 6.12 0.56
N ARG A 310 -18.07 4.83 0.72
CA ARG A 310 -18.98 3.74 1.09
C ARG A 310 -20.22 3.67 0.19
N LYS A 311 -20.03 4.00 -1.09
CA LYS A 311 -21.09 4.02 -2.11
C LYS A 311 -20.66 3.24 -3.34
N PRO A 312 -21.58 2.50 -3.99
CA PRO A 312 -21.32 1.93 -5.30
C PRO A 312 -21.08 3.07 -6.32
N VAL A 313 -20.26 2.78 -7.32
CA VAL A 313 -19.96 3.71 -8.43
C VAL A 313 -21.18 3.86 -9.34
N GLY A 314 -21.95 2.78 -9.51
CA GLY A 314 -23.12 2.74 -10.38
C GLY A 314 -23.93 1.46 -10.21
N PRO A 315 -24.88 1.17 -11.11
CA PRO A 315 -25.67 -0.05 -11.06
C PRO A 315 -24.77 -1.27 -11.21
N ARG A 316 -25.08 -2.32 -10.45
CA ARG A 316 -24.39 -3.62 -10.57
C ARG A 316 -24.54 -4.15 -11.99
N HIS A 317 -23.58 -4.96 -12.42
CA HIS A 317 -23.55 -5.52 -13.77
C HIS A 317 -23.70 -7.05 -13.72
N SER A 318 -24.29 -7.63 -14.76
CA SER A 318 -24.40 -9.07 -14.99
C SER A 318 -23.79 -9.47 -16.33
N ILE A 319 -23.63 -10.77 -16.54
CA ILE A 319 -23.15 -11.34 -17.81
C ILE A 319 -24.30 -12.09 -18.47
N ASP A 320 -24.65 -11.70 -19.68
CA ASP A 320 -25.60 -12.41 -20.53
C ASP A 320 -24.92 -13.70 -21.08
N PRO A 321 -25.38 -14.90 -20.66
CA PRO A 321 -24.76 -16.16 -21.07
C PRO A 321 -24.95 -16.46 -22.56
N GLN A 322 -25.96 -15.90 -23.21
CA GLN A 322 -26.21 -16.11 -24.64
C GLN A 322 -25.23 -15.32 -25.50
N LYS A 323 -24.81 -14.13 -25.04
CA LYS A 323 -23.83 -13.28 -25.74
C LYS A 323 -22.38 -13.60 -25.35
N CYS A 324 -22.15 -14.13 -24.16
CA CYS A 324 -20.80 -14.35 -23.64
C CYS A 324 -20.04 -15.45 -24.39
N ARG A 325 -18.96 -15.08 -25.07
CA ARG A 325 -18.05 -16.03 -25.76
C ARG A 325 -16.96 -16.62 -24.87
N ARG A 326 -16.98 -16.37 -23.56
CA ARG A 326 -15.98 -16.85 -22.59
C ARG A 326 -14.52 -16.54 -22.99
N CYS A 327 -14.29 -15.44 -23.72
CA CYS A 327 -12.97 -15.05 -24.24
C CYS A 327 -11.98 -14.56 -23.17
N ARG A 328 -12.41 -14.46 -21.90
CA ARG A 328 -11.60 -14.03 -20.74
C ARG A 328 -11.03 -12.60 -20.81
N ALA A 329 -11.47 -11.78 -21.76
CA ALA A 329 -11.00 -10.39 -21.88
C ALA A 329 -11.31 -9.56 -20.62
N CYS A 330 -12.48 -9.76 -20.01
CA CYS A 330 -12.86 -9.09 -18.76
C CYS A 330 -12.00 -9.51 -17.55
N LEU A 331 -11.45 -10.73 -17.54
CA LEU A 331 -10.55 -11.18 -16.47
C LEU A 331 -9.22 -10.42 -16.48
N LYS A 332 -8.79 -9.90 -17.64
CA LYS A 332 -7.57 -9.07 -17.76
C LYS A 332 -7.67 -7.74 -17.00
N LEU A 333 -8.86 -7.33 -16.57
CA LEU A 333 -9.04 -6.19 -15.68
C LEU A 333 -8.60 -6.50 -14.25
N GLY A 334 -8.52 -7.77 -13.84
CA GLY A 334 -8.18 -8.20 -12.49
C GLY A 334 -9.24 -7.86 -11.43
N CYS A 335 -10.51 -7.71 -11.84
CA CYS A 335 -11.57 -7.30 -10.93
C CYS A 335 -11.96 -8.47 -10.02
N PRO A 336 -11.89 -8.32 -8.67
CA PRO A 336 -12.26 -9.40 -7.75
C PRO A 336 -13.76 -9.72 -7.79
N ALA A 337 -14.60 -8.85 -8.36
CA ALA A 337 -16.01 -9.14 -8.60
C ALA A 337 -16.26 -9.99 -9.84
N ILE A 338 -15.25 -10.32 -10.66
CA ILE A 338 -15.39 -11.17 -11.85
C ILE A 338 -14.73 -12.51 -11.55
N GLU A 339 -15.55 -13.54 -11.40
CA GLU A 339 -15.13 -14.88 -11.02
C GLU A 339 -15.08 -15.79 -12.25
N ASN A 340 -14.17 -16.75 -12.22
CA ASN A 340 -14.09 -17.82 -13.22
C ASN A 340 -14.21 -19.17 -12.51
N HIS A 341 -15.38 -19.79 -12.58
CA HIS A 341 -15.65 -21.10 -12.01
C HIS A 341 -15.63 -22.14 -13.12
N GLN A 342 -14.52 -22.88 -13.26
CA GLN A 342 -14.36 -23.95 -14.25
C GLN A 342 -14.67 -23.52 -15.71
N GLY A 343 -14.38 -22.27 -16.06
CA GLY A 343 -14.62 -21.71 -17.41
C GLY A 343 -15.93 -20.93 -17.54
N GLU A 344 -16.80 -20.97 -16.53
CA GLU A 344 -17.95 -20.10 -16.41
C GLU A 344 -17.53 -18.76 -15.77
N ILE A 345 -17.70 -17.67 -16.52
CA ILE A 345 -17.38 -16.33 -16.05
C ILE A 345 -18.66 -15.69 -15.53
N ARG A 346 -18.65 -15.23 -14.27
CA ARG A 346 -19.78 -14.57 -13.62
C ARG A 346 -19.34 -13.31 -12.88
N ILE A 347 -20.28 -12.39 -12.66
CA ILE A 347 -20.07 -11.22 -11.81
C ILE A 347 -20.71 -11.47 -10.45
N ASN A 348 -19.90 -11.38 -9.39
CA ASN A 348 -20.35 -11.48 -8.01
C ASN A 348 -21.13 -10.21 -7.64
N GLN A 349 -22.43 -10.35 -7.40
CA GLN A 349 -23.33 -9.23 -7.12
C GLN A 349 -23.08 -8.59 -5.74
N LEU A 350 -22.50 -9.32 -4.79
CA LEU A 350 -22.15 -8.77 -3.48
C LEU A 350 -20.93 -7.84 -3.56
N LEU A 351 -20.01 -8.12 -4.48
CA LEU A 351 -18.78 -7.35 -4.66
C LEU A 351 -18.89 -6.27 -5.74
N CYS A 352 -19.80 -6.40 -6.71
CA CYS A 352 -19.87 -5.51 -7.84
C CYS A 352 -20.23 -4.07 -7.41
N ALA A 353 -19.29 -3.15 -7.64
CA ALA A 353 -19.48 -1.72 -7.38
C ALA A 353 -20.10 -0.94 -8.57
N GLY A 354 -20.35 -1.61 -9.70
CA GLY A 354 -21.07 -1.01 -10.83
C GLY A 354 -20.30 0.01 -11.69
N CYS A 355 -18.96 -0.03 -11.67
CA CYS A 355 -18.11 0.92 -12.41
C CYS A 355 -18.14 0.82 -13.95
N GLY A 356 -18.77 -0.21 -14.53
CA GLY A 356 -18.94 -0.35 -16.00
C GLY A 356 -17.67 -0.68 -16.81
N THR A 357 -16.47 -0.63 -16.23
CA THR A 357 -15.21 -0.88 -16.94
C THR A 357 -15.16 -2.25 -17.66
N CYS A 358 -15.80 -3.28 -17.09
CA CYS A 358 -15.91 -4.60 -17.71
C CYS A 358 -16.81 -4.61 -18.95
N ALA A 359 -17.87 -3.79 -18.97
CA ALA A 359 -18.74 -3.62 -20.13
C ALA A 359 -17.99 -2.98 -21.30
N GLU A 360 -17.17 -1.96 -21.04
CA GLU A 360 -16.35 -1.31 -22.08
C GLU A 360 -15.32 -2.24 -22.74
N VAL A 361 -14.78 -3.21 -21.98
CA VAL A 361 -13.84 -4.22 -22.51
C VAL A 361 -14.56 -5.33 -23.29
N CYS A 362 -15.87 -5.51 -23.10
CA CYS A 362 -16.62 -6.59 -23.73
C CYS A 362 -17.04 -6.25 -25.16
N LYS A 363 -16.27 -6.76 -26.15
CA LYS A 363 -16.58 -6.61 -27.59
C LYS A 363 -17.90 -7.24 -28.03
N PHE A 364 -18.46 -8.16 -27.23
CA PHE A 364 -19.70 -8.88 -27.54
C PHE A 364 -20.93 -8.29 -26.87
N GLN A 365 -20.78 -7.18 -26.13
CA GLN A 365 -21.87 -6.54 -25.38
C GLN A 365 -22.60 -7.54 -24.46
N ALA A 366 -21.85 -8.49 -23.91
CA ALA A 366 -22.37 -9.53 -23.03
C ALA A 366 -22.40 -9.08 -21.56
N ILE A 367 -21.93 -7.87 -21.24
CA ILE A 367 -21.89 -7.34 -19.88
C ILE A 367 -22.65 -6.02 -19.87
N GLY A 368 -23.61 -5.90 -18.97
CA GLY A 368 -24.45 -4.70 -18.84
C GLY A 368 -25.03 -4.57 -17.44
N PRO A 369 -25.77 -3.48 -17.15
CA PRO A 369 -26.45 -3.31 -15.88
C PRO A 369 -27.39 -4.47 -15.58
N LEU A 370 -27.43 -4.89 -14.32
CA LEU A 370 -28.41 -5.86 -13.80
C LEU A 370 -29.80 -5.21 -13.90
N GLY A 371 -30.77 -5.92 -14.46
CA GLY A 371 -32.15 -5.42 -14.60
C GLY A 371 -32.80 -5.14 -13.25
N GLU A 372 -33.74 -4.19 -13.21
CA GLU A 372 -34.38 -3.73 -11.95
C GLU A 372 -35.08 -4.87 -11.17
N GLU A 373 -35.61 -5.89 -11.84
CA GLU A 373 -36.30 -7.03 -11.22
C GLU A 373 -35.38 -7.98 -10.44
N GLU A 374 -34.08 -8.02 -10.75
CA GLU A 374 -33.08 -8.90 -10.11
C GLU A 374 -32.26 -8.19 -9.01
N SER A 375 -32.60 -6.92 -8.72
CA SER A 375 -31.83 -6.04 -7.84
C SER A 375 -32.31 -5.96 -6.38
N LYS A 376 -33.48 -6.55 -6.08
CA LYS A 376 -34.03 -6.73 -4.73
C LYS A 376 -33.52 -8.04 -4.12
#